data_AF-A0A167Q5E5-F1
#
_entry.id   AF-A0A167Q5E5-F1
#
_cell.length_a   1.000
_cell.length_b   1.000
_cell.length_c   1.000
_cell.angle_alpha   90.00
_cell.angle_beta   90.00
_cell.angle_gamma   90.00
#
_symmetry.space_group_name_H-M   'P 1'
#
loop_
_entity.id
_entity.type
_entity.pdbx_description
1 polymer ?
#
loop_
_entity_poly.entity_id
_entity_poly.type
_entity_poly.pdbx_seq_one_letter_code
_entity_poly.pdbx_strand_id
1 'polypeptide(L)'
;MPFACLPDGRRRKLSLKRPSLLLYEAPHYDLNTMSRLASLHGPSIPSSNPVSPQSTSSPSSRRTPKRISSRASPAPESPQLAPAESPFHRKLRSTLRDIAGYVESWNELALGEGLRAAKGVVDNGTELDNALVTNADHRSFIATPKIRAINAHLKTLDGLPTKFNKLFRQIVASVDALESLVVSTAAARGPLFLQTPVWLTWTPENFLNAVLPLPRRYHQSLITMQECVVKLKDPDIAWEEGRDVVRAWAAQRELQAGGVQMGWKELNEVLEVEVRGWNDG
;
A
#
# COMPACT_ATOMS: atom_id res chain seq x y z
N MET A 1 19.13 62.15 -29.71
CA MET A 1 18.49 60.97 -29.09
C MET A 1 18.40 59.88 -30.14
N PRO A 2 19.37 58.96 -30.27
CA PRO A 2 19.29 57.90 -31.26
C PRO A 2 18.51 56.71 -30.73
N PHE A 3 17.59 56.21 -31.55
CA PHE A 3 16.82 54.97 -31.37
C PHE A 3 17.76 53.75 -31.47
N ALA A 4 17.72 52.88 -30.46
CA ALA A 4 18.39 51.59 -30.49
C ALA A 4 17.51 50.57 -31.23
N CYS A 5 17.99 50.10 -32.38
CA CYS A 5 17.52 48.88 -33.04
C CYS A 5 17.98 47.66 -32.23
N LEU A 6 17.04 46.80 -31.82
CA LEU A 6 17.33 45.46 -31.32
C LEU A 6 17.23 44.45 -32.49
N PRO A 7 18.25 43.60 -32.72
CA PRO A 7 18.16 42.57 -33.73
C PRO A 7 17.75 41.22 -33.16
N ASP A 8 17.01 40.53 -34.01
CA ASP A 8 17.11 39.10 -34.33
C ASP A 8 16.31 38.07 -33.54
N GLY A 9 15.27 37.59 -34.23
CA GLY A 9 14.49 36.42 -33.87
C GLY A 9 15.29 35.14 -34.07
N ARG A 10 15.68 34.52 -32.96
CA ARG A 10 16.09 33.10 -32.97
C ARG A 10 14.86 32.22 -33.16
N ARG A 11 14.54 31.90 -34.41
CA ARG A 11 13.78 30.69 -34.76
C ARG A 11 14.51 29.48 -34.19
N ARG A 12 13.99 28.89 -33.12
CA ARG A 12 14.42 27.56 -32.68
C ARG A 12 14.03 26.57 -33.78
N LYS A 13 15.04 26.04 -34.47
CA LYS A 13 14.87 24.91 -35.39
C LYS A 13 14.36 23.72 -34.56
N LEU A 14 13.12 23.30 -34.80
CA LEU A 14 12.62 22.00 -34.39
C LEU A 14 13.47 20.94 -35.10
N SER A 15 14.46 20.42 -34.37
CA SER A 15 15.27 19.29 -34.79
C SER A 15 14.41 18.04 -34.65
N LEU A 16 13.73 17.65 -35.74
CA LEU A 16 13.14 16.32 -35.89
C LEU A 16 14.28 15.29 -36.00
N LYS A 17 14.88 14.93 -34.87
CA LYS A 17 15.65 13.68 -34.77
C LYS A 17 14.64 12.54 -34.64
N ARG A 18 14.39 11.84 -35.74
CA ARG A 18 13.77 10.51 -35.71
C ARG A 18 14.65 9.58 -34.86
N PRO A 19 14.11 8.91 -33.83
CA PRO A 19 14.81 7.81 -33.19
C PRO A 19 14.66 6.55 -34.04
N SER A 20 15.79 5.88 -34.26
CA SER A 20 15.88 4.56 -34.84
C SER A 20 15.00 3.56 -34.07
N LEU A 21 14.17 2.84 -34.82
CA LEU A 21 13.40 1.70 -34.33
C LEU A 21 14.38 0.57 -33.95
N LEU A 22 14.72 0.48 -32.67
CA LEU A 22 15.14 -0.78 -32.08
C LEU A 22 13.89 -1.45 -31.52
N LEU A 23 13.53 -2.58 -32.14
CA LEU A 23 12.54 -3.52 -31.64
C LEU A 23 12.90 -3.88 -30.19
N TYR A 24 12.09 -3.41 -29.25
CA TYR A 24 12.01 -3.98 -27.92
C TYR A 24 10.72 -4.79 -27.87
N GLU A 25 10.85 -6.12 -27.84
CA GLU A 25 9.74 -7.00 -27.52
C GLU A 25 9.25 -6.68 -26.11
N ALA A 26 8.00 -6.22 -26.00
CA ALA A 26 7.32 -6.04 -24.74
C ALA A 26 6.72 -7.38 -24.29
N PRO A 27 6.81 -7.76 -23.00
CA PRO A 27 6.08 -8.89 -22.49
C PRO A 27 4.57 -8.57 -22.47
N HIS A 28 3.81 -9.47 -23.10
CA HIS A 28 2.35 -9.51 -23.08
C HIS A 28 1.88 -9.74 -21.64
N TYR A 29 1.18 -8.77 -21.06
CA TYR A 29 0.41 -8.98 -19.83
C TYR A 29 -1.06 -9.13 -20.23
N ASP A 30 -1.57 -10.36 -20.16
CA ASP A 30 -2.99 -10.66 -20.33
C ASP A 30 -3.79 -9.98 -19.21
N LEU A 31 -4.55 -8.95 -19.57
CA LEU A 31 -5.66 -8.45 -18.77
C LEU A 31 -6.82 -9.45 -18.89
N ASN A 32 -6.75 -10.54 -18.12
CA ASN A 32 -7.92 -11.40 -17.96
C ASN A 32 -8.69 -11.04 -16.69
N THR A 33 -9.83 -10.40 -16.95
CA THR A 33 -11.08 -10.36 -16.19
C THR A 33 -11.15 -11.15 -14.87
N MET A 34 -11.44 -10.43 -13.78
CA MET A 34 -12.20 -11.00 -12.66
C MET A 34 -13.45 -10.15 -12.43
N SER A 35 -14.54 -10.65 -13.00
CA SER A 35 -15.92 -10.25 -12.72
C SER A 35 -16.19 -10.36 -11.22
N ARG A 36 -16.54 -9.22 -10.61
CA ARG A 36 -17.04 -9.12 -9.26
C ARG A 36 -18.43 -9.74 -9.20
N LEU A 37 -18.57 -10.87 -8.52
CA LEU A 37 -19.87 -11.42 -8.15
C LEU A 37 -20.52 -10.54 -7.08
N ALA A 38 -21.81 -10.31 -7.29
CA ALA A 38 -22.68 -9.43 -6.54
C ALA A 38 -22.85 -9.88 -5.09
N SER A 39 -22.86 -8.88 -4.21
CA SER A 39 -23.15 -8.97 -2.79
C SER A 39 -24.65 -9.22 -2.57
N LEU A 40 -24.98 -10.39 -2.00
CA LEU A 40 -26.31 -10.69 -1.46
C LEU A 40 -26.50 -9.91 -0.15
N HIS A 41 -27.37 -8.91 -0.21
CA HIS A 41 -27.93 -8.24 0.96
C HIS A 41 -28.87 -9.20 1.71
N GLY A 42 -28.58 -9.46 2.99
CA GLY A 42 -29.52 -10.02 3.95
C GLY A 42 -29.85 -8.99 5.05
N PRO A 43 -31.11 -8.87 5.50
CA PRO A 43 -31.51 -7.85 6.47
C PRO A 43 -31.20 -8.25 7.92
N SER A 44 -31.04 -7.22 8.73
CA SER A 44 -30.66 -7.19 10.14
C SER A 44 -31.65 -7.88 11.07
N ILE A 45 -31.13 -8.61 12.07
CA ILE A 45 -31.90 -9.08 13.23
C ILE A 45 -31.63 -8.09 14.40
N PRO A 46 -32.67 -7.62 15.12
CA PRO A 46 -32.48 -6.72 16.26
C PRO A 46 -31.92 -7.45 17.48
N SER A 47 -30.91 -6.85 18.11
CA SER A 47 -30.32 -7.27 19.38
C SER A 47 -31.26 -6.94 20.53
N SER A 48 -31.80 -7.97 21.19
CA SER A 48 -32.50 -7.85 22.46
C SER A 48 -31.50 -8.04 23.62
N ASN A 49 -31.19 -6.93 24.30
CA ASN A 49 -30.42 -6.93 25.55
C ASN A 49 -31.19 -7.63 26.67
N PRO A 50 -30.61 -8.62 27.37
CA PRO A 50 -31.14 -9.06 28.64
C PRO A 50 -30.60 -8.19 29.78
N VAL A 51 -31.54 -7.64 30.54
CA VAL A 51 -31.35 -6.94 31.81
C VAL A 51 -30.86 -7.95 32.86
N SER A 52 -29.72 -7.68 33.49
CA SER A 52 -29.25 -8.43 34.66
C SER A 52 -30.04 -8.01 35.91
N PRO A 53 -30.76 -8.92 36.59
CA PRO A 53 -31.31 -8.62 37.90
C PRO A 53 -30.21 -8.69 38.97
N GLN A 54 -30.17 -7.60 39.71
CA GLN A 54 -29.46 -7.41 40.96
C GLN A 54 -29.99 -8.41 42.01
N SER A 55 -29.13 -9.22 42.62
CA SER A 55 -29.49 -10.01 43.79
C SER A 55 -28.43 -9.92 44.87
N THR A 56 -28.92 -9.42 46.00
CA THR A 56 -28.32 -9.15 47.29
C THR A 56 -27.91 -10.41 48.07
N SER A 57 -26.79 -10.29 48.80
CA SER A 57 -26.46 -10.88 50.10
C SER A 57 -27.24 -12.11 50.63
N SER A 58 -26.54 -13.23 50.89
CA SER A 58 -26.27 -13.74 52.26
C SER A 58 -25.69 -15.16 52.30
N PRO A 59 -24.99 -15.56 53.39
CA PRO A 59 -24.25 -16.81 53.50
C PRO A 59 -25.05 -17.91 54.25
N SER A 60 -24.78 -19.20 53.96
CA SER A 60 -24.69 -20.30 54.96
C SER A 60 -24.79 -21.69 54.30
N SER A 61 -23.77 -22.51 54.56
CA SER A 61 -23.79 -23.94 54.90
C SER A 61 -24.80 -24.90 54.22
N ARG A 62 -24.28 -25.89 53.48
CA ARG A 62 -24.65 -27.32 53.69
C ARG A 62 -23.75 -28.30 52.94
N ARG A 63 -23.09 -29.16 53.71
CA ARG A 63 -22.52 -30.45 53.29
C ARG A 63 -23.63 -31.42 52.86
N THR A 64 -23.33 -32.33 51.93
CA THR A 64 -23.75 -33.76 51.79
C THR A 64 -23.64 -34.20 50.29
N PRO A 65 -23.74 -35.50 49.91
CA PRO A 65 -22.56 -36.30 49.64
C PRO A 65 -22.52 -36.93 48.23
N LYS A 66 -21.29 -37.31 47.85
CA LYS A 66 -20.88 -38.45 47.00
C LYS A 66 -22.00 -39.21 46.26
N ARG A 67 -22.13 -38.99 44.96
CA ARG A 67 -22.82 -39.92 44.03
C ARG A 67 -21.80 -40.47 43.04
N ILE A 68 -21.44 -41.73 43.25
CA ILE A 68 -20.67 -42.56 42.32
C ILE A 68 -21.67 -43.07 41.30
N SER A 69 -21.52 -42.68 40.04
CA SER A 69 -22.19 -43.34 38.92
C SER A 69 -21.27 -43.31 37.70
N SER A 70 -20.71 -44.49 37.47
CA SER A 70 -20.26 -45.08 36.21
C SER A 70 -20.88 -44.47 34.95
N ARG A 71 -20.02 -44.13 33.98
CA ARG A 71 -19.96 -44.74 32.63
C ARG A 71 -18.97 -43.91 31.80
N ALA A 72 -17.70 -44.30 31.87
CA ALA A 72 -16.62 -43.71 31.07
C ALA A 72 -16.87 -44.06 29.59
N SER A 73 -17.40 -43.09 28.85
CA SER A 73 -17.22 -43.03 27.41
C SER A 73 -15.83 -42.42 27.18
N PRO A 74 -15.01 -42.93 26.24
CA PRO A 74 -13.78 -42.25 25.87
C PRO A 74 -14.18 -40.89 25.31
N ALA A 75 -13.90 -39.83 26.07
CA ALA A 75 -14.08 -38.47 25.60
C ALA A 75 -13.24 -38.33 24.31
N PRO A 76 -13.80 -37.79 23.22
CA PRO A 76 -13.01 -37.52 22.02
C PRO A 76 -11.82 -36.66 22.45
N GLU A 77 -10.62 -37.02 21.98
CA GLU A 77 -9.39 -36.27 22.19
C GLU A 77 -9.71 -34.79 22.02
N SER A 78 -9.68 -34.07 23.14
CA SER A 78 -9.98 -32.65 23.13
C SER A 78 -8.98 -31.98 22.21
N PRO A 79 -9.42 -31.13 21.27
CA PRO A 79 -8.51 -30.43 20.36
C PRO A 79 -7.45 -29.77 21.23
N GLN A 80 -6.17 -30.10 20.96
CA GLN A 80 -5.05 -29.58 21.73
C GLN A 80 -5.19 -28.06 21.79
N LEU A 81 -5.43 -27.53 22.99
CA LEU A 81 -5.62 -26.10 23.21
C LEU A 81 -4.41 -25.38 22.60
N ALA A 82 -4.67 -24.53 21.61
CA ALA A 82 -3.63 -23.70 21.04
C ALA A 82 -2.89 -22.95 22.17
N PRO A 83 -1.55 -22.88 22.14
CA PRO A 83 -0.76 -22.18 23.14
C PRO A 83 -1.31 -20.77 23.40
N ALA A 84 -1.54 -20.42 24.67
CA ALA A 84 -2.07 -19.12 25.01
C ALA A 84 -1.13 -18.00 24.53
N GLU A 85 -1.63 -17.15 23.65
CA GLU A 85 -0.82 -16.11 23.01
C GLU A 85 -0.31 -15.08 24.03
N SER A 86 1.01 -14.89 24.07
CA SER A 86 1.66 -13.93 24.95
C SER A 86 1.31 -12.48 24.59
N PRO A 87 1.36 -11.53 25.54
CA PRO A 87 1.17 -10.10 25.24
C PRO A 87 2.14 -9.57 24.16
N PHE A 88 3.36 -10.11 24.11
CA PHE A 88 4.35 -9.77 23.09
C PHE A 88 3.89 -10.18 21.69
N HIS A 89 3.41 -11.41 21.51
CA HIS A 89 2.91 -11.89 20.22
C HIS A 89 1.76 -11.03 19.71
N ARG A 90 0.82 -10.66 20.59
CA ARG A 90 -0.31 -9.78 20.21
C ARG A 90 0.19 -8.41 19.74
N LYS A 91 1.17 -7.83 20.44
CA LYS A 91 1.73 -6.53 20.07
C LYS A 91 2.51 -6.60 18.77
N LEU A 92 3.32 -7.63 18.59
CA LEU A 92 4.04 -7.93 17.35
C LEU A 92 3.07 -8.03 16.17
N ARG A 93 2.01 -8.81 16.33
CA ARG A 93 0.94 -8.97 15.33
C ARG A 93 0.30 -7.64 14.95
N SER A 94 -0.07 -6.84 15.95
CA SER A 94 -0.68 -5.53 15.72
C SER A 94 0.25 -4.64 14.89
N THR A 95 1.52 -4.54 15.28
CA THR A 95 2.50 -3.72 14.56
C THR A 95 2.72 -4.20 13.11
N LEU A 96 2.79 -5.52 12.88
CA LEU A 96 2.92 -6.08 11.53
C LEU A 96 1.68 -5.79 10.66
N ARG A 97 0.48 -5.88 11.22
CA ARG A 97 -0.76 -5.53 10.53
C ARG A 97 -0.83 -4.04 10.20
N ASP A 98 -0.36 -3.18 11.11
CA ASP A 98 -0.29 -1.74 10.86
C ASP A 98 0.64 -1.44 9.68
N ILE A 99 1.84 -2.05 9.65
CA ILE A 99 2.79 -1.95 8.53
C ILE A 99 2.12 -2.39 7.22
N ALA A 100 1.43 -3.53 7.22
CA ALA A 100 0.72 -4.03 6.05
C ALA A 100 -0.34 -3.06 5.55
N GLY A 101 -1.17 -2.53 6.44
CA GLY A 101 -2.19 -1.53 6.08
C GLY A 101 -1.59 -0.25 5.49
N TYR A 102 -0.45 0.23 6.01
CA TYR A 102 0.23 1.40 5.43
C TYR A 102 0.80 1.12 4.04
N VAL A 103 1.36 -0.06 3.82
CA VAL A 103 1.85 -0.47 2.50
C VAL A 103 0.71 -0.62 1.50
N GLU A 104 -0.40 -1.25 1.87
CA GLU A 104 -1.57 -1.37 1.00
C GLU A 104 -2.11 0.01 0.62
N SER A 105 -2.23 0.91 1.60
CA SER A 105 -2.64 2.30 1.38
C SER A 105 -1.69 3.03 0.43
N TRP A 106 -0.38 2.76 0.52
CA TRP A 106 0.60 3.31 -0.42
C TRP A 106 0.35 2.83 -1.84
N ASN A 107 0.15 1.52 -2.03
CA ASN A 107 -0.07 0.92 -3.33
C ASN A 107 -1.38 1.41 -3.97
N GLU A 108 -2.46 1.52 -3.20
CA GLU A 108 -3.73 2.08 -3.67
C GLU A 108 -3.56 3.53 -4.11
N LEU A 109 -2.84 4.34 -3.33
CA LEU A 109 -2.60 5.74 -3.66
C LEU A 109 -1.71 5.88 -4.91
N ALA A 110 -0.64 5.08 -5.01
CA ALA A 110 0.32 5.11 -6.11
C ALA A 110 -0.27 4.62 -7.43
N LEU A 111 -0.86 3.42 -7.43
CA LEU A 111 -1.34 2.75 -8.63
C LEU A 111 -2.79 3.09 -8.96
N GLY A 112 -3.56 3.58 -7.98
CA GLY A 112 -4.92 4.08 -8.16
C GLY A 112 -4.94 5.56 -8.49
N GLU A 113 -4.94 6.43 -7.48
CA GLU A 113 -5.11 7.88 -7.63
C GLU A 113 -3.97 8.52 -8.44
N GLY A 114 -2.72 8.21 -8.09
CA GLY A 114 -1.53 8.78 -8.72
C GLY A 114 -1.38 8.41 -10.18
N LEU A 115 -1.38 7.12 -10.49
CA LEU A 115 -1.23 6.66 -11.87
C LEU A 115 -2.38 7.14 -12.77
N ARG A 116 -3.62 7.19 -12.26
CA ARG A 116 -4.77 7.73 -13.00
C ARG A 116 -4.60 9.21 -13.31
N ALA A 117 -4.17 10.01 -12.33
CA ALA A 117 -3.94 11.44 -12.54
C ALA A 117 -2.77 11.68 -13.51
N ALA A 118 -1.67 10.95 -13.37
CA ALA A 118 -0.51 11.05 -14.26
C ALA A 118 -0.88 10.74 -15.72
N LYS A 119 -1.61 9.63 -15.96
CA LYS A 119 -2.15 9.30 -17.29
C LYS A 119 -3.07 10.40 -17.80
N GLY A 120 -3.97 10.91 -16.95
CA GLY A 120 -4.91 11.97 -17.31
C GLY A 120 -4.22 13.25 -17.79
N VAL A 121 -3.07 13.64 -17.21
CA VAL A 121 -2.27 14.78 -17.70
C VAL A 121 -1.74 14.51 -19.11
N VAL A 122 -1.07 13.37 -19.32
CA VAL A 122 -0.43 13.03 -20.60
C VAL A 122 -1.46 12.83 -21.70
N ASP A 123 -2.54 12.10 -21.44
CA ASP A 123 -3.57 11.78 -22.42
C ASP A 123 -4.29 13.05 -22.87
N ASN A 124 -4.73 13.91 -21.94
CA ASN A 124 -5.40 15.17 -22.30
C ASN A 124 -4.45 16.17 -22.99
N GLY A 125 -3.17 16.19 -22.61
CA GLY A 125 -2.15 17.00 -23.29
C GLY A 125 -1.95 16.56 -24.75
N THR A 126 -1.85 15.25 -24.96
CA THR A 126 -1.74 14.66 -26.30
C THR A 126 -2.96 14.96 -27.16
N GLU A 127 -4.16 14.79 -26.60
CA GLU A 127 -5.42 15.08 -27.29
C GLU A 127 -5.55 16.56 -27.63
N LEU A 128 -5.08 17.45 -26.75
CA LEU A 128 -5.04 18.90 -26.99
C LEU A 128 -4.13 19.22 -28.18
N ASP A 129 -2.90 18.70 -28.19
CA ASP A 129 -1.94 18.94 -29.27
C ASP A 129 -2.49 18.45 -30.61
N ASN A 130 -3.04 17.24 -30.64
CA ASN A 130 -3.66 16.68 -31.84
C ASN A 130 -4.83 17.56 -32.34
N ALA A 131 -5.69 18.01 -31.43
CA ALA A 131 -6.86 18.80 -31.80
C ALA A 131 -6.48 20.21 -32.30
N LEU A 132 -5.41 20.81 -31.77
CA LEU A 132 -4.86 22.09 -32.22
C LEU A 132 -4.23 22.00 -33.62
N VAL A 133 -3.66 20.85 -33.98
CA VAL A 133 -3.14 20.59 -35.33
C VAL A 133 -4.27 20.46 -36.34
N THR A 134 -5.36 19.76 -35.98
CA THR A 134 -6.49 19.54 -36.91
C THR A 134 -7.41 20.75 -37.06
N ASN A 135 -7.60 21.56 -36.01
CA ASN A 135 -8.61 22.63 -36.00
C ASN A 135 -8.02 24.00 -35.64
N ALA A 136 -7.34 24.63 -36.61
CA ALA A 136 -6.67 25.91 -36.39
C ALA A 136 -7.61 27.07 -36.03
N ASP A 137 -8.87 27.03 -36.48
CA ASP A 137 -9.82 28.15 -36.32
C ASP A 137 -10.62 28.13 -35.01
N HIS A 138 -10.67 26.99 -34.32
CA HIS A 138 -11.49 26.78 -33.11
C HIS A 138 -10.66 26.48 -31.84
N ARG A 139 -9.44 27.01 -31.77
CA ARG A 139 -8.46 26.72 -30.70
C ARG A 139 -9.00 26.97 -29.30
N SER A 140 -9.66 28.10 -29.07
CA SER A 140 -10.13 28.47 -27.72
C SER A 140 -11.22 27.53 -27.20
N PHE A 141 -12.16 27.16 -28.06
CA PHE A 141 -13.26 26.26 -27.71
C PHE A 141 -12.77 24.85 -27.39
N ILE A 142 -11.82 24.34 -28.16
CA ILE A 142 -11.24 23.00 -28.00
C ILE A 142 -10.26 22.97 -26.81
N ALA A 143 -9.43 23.99 -26.66
CA ALA A 143 -8.37 24.01 -25.65
C ALA A 143 -8.91 24.12 -24.23
N THR A 144 -9.93 24.96 -24.02
CA THR A 144 -10.48 25.24 -22.69
C THR A 144 -10.87 23.98 -21.89
N PRO A 145 -11.68 23.03 -22.41
CA PRO A 145 -12.05 21.83 -21.66
C PRO A 145 -10.86 20.92 -21.36
N LYS A 146 -9.89 20.78 -22.29
CA LYS A 146 -8.70 19.94 -22.10
C LYS A 146 -7.75 20.53 -21.06
N ILE A 147 -7.46 21.83 -21.14
CA ILE A 147 -6.67 22.55 -20.14
C ILE A 147 -7.32 22.43 -18.75
N ARG A 148 -8.65 22.53 -18.66
CA ARG A 148 -9.37 22.33 -17.39
C ARG A 148 -9.18 20.91 -16.84
N ALA A 149 -9.26 19.89 -17.69
CA ALA A 149 -9.03 18.50 -17.29
C ALA A 149 -7.58 18.28 -16.81
N ILE A 150 -6.59 18.79 -17.56
CA ILE A 150 -5.17 18.75 -17.18
C ILE A 150 -4.97 19.40 -15.81
N ASN A 151 -5.49 20.62 -15.61
CA ASN A 151 -5.38 21.33 -14.33
C ASN A 151 -6.04 20.57 -13.17
N ALA A 152 -7.14 19.87 -13.42
CA ALA A 152 -7.77 19.03 -12.40
C ALA A 152 -6.86 17.86 -11.99
N HIS A 153 -6.24 17.18 -12.97
CA HIS A 153 -5.29 16.10 -12.70
C HIS A 153 -4.00 16.60 -12.04
N LEU A 154 -3.45 17.74 -12.47
CA LEU A 154 -2.29 18.38 -11.82
C LEU A 154 -2.59 18.73 -10.36
N LYS A 155 -3.78 19.26 -10.07
CA LYS A 155 -4.21 19.53 -8.70
C LYS A 155 -4.30 18.26 -7.85
N THR A 156 -4.71 17.14 -8.43
CA THR A 156 -4.65 15.84 -7.74
C THR A 156 -3.19 15.45 -7.45
N LEU A 157 -2.30 15.54 -8.45
CA LEU A 157 -0.88 15.23 -8.30
C LEU A 157 -0.20 16.13 -7.25
N ASP A 158 -0.59 17.41 -7.14
CA ASP A 158 -0.10 18.35 -6.12
C ASP A 158 -0.33 17.86 -4.68
N GLY A 159 -1.46 17.21 -4.44
CA GLY A 159 -1.81 16.71 -3.10
C GLY A 159 -1.12 15.40 -2.73
N LEU A 160 -0.62 14.64 -3.70
CA LEU A 160 -0.08 13.30 -3.47
C LEU A 160 1.22 13.29 -2.66
N PRO A 161 2.24 14.15 -2.90
CA PRO A 161 3.47 14.15 -2.12
C PRO A 161 3.22 14.27 -0.61
N THR A 162 2.25 15.07 -0.17
CA THR A 162 1.90 15.20 1.25
C THR A 162 1.31 13.90 1.81
N LYS A 163 0.43 13.23 1.06
CA LYS A 163 -0.15 11.95 1.44
C LYS A 163 0.92 10.85 1.53
N PHE A 164 1.82 10.75 0.54
CA PHE A 164 2.93 9.79 0.57
C PHE A 164 3.90 10.06 1.73
N ASN A 165 4.26 11.32 1.98
CA ASN A 165 5.10 11.67 3.13
C ASN A 165 4.47 11.22 4.46
N LYS A 166 3.14 11.36 4.60
CA LYS A 166 2.42 10.88 5.79
C LYS A 166 2.53 9.36 5.93
N LEU A 167 2.22 8.60 4.88
CA LEU A 167 2.33 7.14 4.89
C LEU A 167 3.76 6.68 5.15
N PHE A 168 4.75 7.32 4.54
CA PHE A 168 6.16 7.02 4.76
C PHE A 168 6.56 7.16 6.23
N ARG A 169 6.18 8.27 6.88
CA ARG A 169 6.43 8.47 8.32
C ARG A 169 5.76 7.40 9.17
N GLN A 170 4.57 6.95 8.79
CA GLN A 170 3.85 5.89 9.51
C GLN A 170 4.54 4.53 9.36
N ILE A 171 5.04 4.20 8.16
CA ILE A 171 5.86 3.00 7.94
C ILE A 171 7.11 3.06 8.81
N VAL A 172 7.89 4.14 8.74
CA VAL A 172 9.11 4.33 9.55
C VAL A 172 8.82 4.14 11.03
N ALA A 173 7.84 4.88 11.57
CA ALA A 173 7.49 4.80 12.99
C ALA A 173 7.04 3.39 13.43
N SER A 174 6.38 2.64 12.54
CA SER A 174 5.94 1.27 12.85
C SER A 174 7.09 0.26 12.81
N VAL A 175 8.06 0.46 11.91
CA VAL A 175 9.30 -0.33 11.89
C VAL A 175 10.15 -0.05 13.13
N ASP A 176 10.29 1.22 13.52
CA ASP A 176 11.02 1.59 14.75
C ASP A 176 10.33 1.00 16.00
N ALA A 177 8.99 1.01 16.03
CA ALA A 177 8.21 0.39 17.11
C ALA A 177 8.39 -1.14 17.15
N LEU A 178 8.51 -1.79 15.99
CA LEU A 178 8.79 -3.22 15.88
C LEU A 178 10.19 -3.55 16.41
N GLU A 179 11.20 -2.78 16.02
CA GLU A 179 12.57 -2.94 16.50
C GLU A 179 12.64 -2.77 18.02
N SER A 180 12.04 -1.70 18.55
CA SER A 180 11.95 -1.45 19.99
C SER A 180 11.25 -2.59 20.74
N LEU A 181 10.19 -3.17 20.15
CA LEU A 181 9.49 -4.31 20.72
C LEU A 181 10.38 -5.55 20.79
N VAL A 182 11.15 -5.84 19.75
CA VAL A 182 12.08 -6.98 19.72
C VAL A 182 13.20 -6.81 20.75
N VAL A 183 13.82 -5.62 20.80
CA VAL A 183 14.89 -5.32 21.77
C VAL A 183 14.39 -5.40 23.22
N SER A 184 13.25 -4.79 23.53
CA SER A 184 12.68 -4.83 24.88
C SER A 184 12.27 -6.25 25.30
N THR A 185 11.81 -7.06 24.35
CA THR A 185 11.46 -8.46 24.61
C THR A 185 12.70 -9.30 24.88
N ALA A 186 13.79 -9.11 24.13
CA ALA A 186 15.07 -9.75 24.41
C ALA A 186 15.58 -9.41 25.81
N ALA A 187 15.46 -8.14 26.23
CA ALA A 187 15.85 -7.71 27.57
C ALA A 187 14.99 -8.35 28.68
N ALA A 188 13.68 -8.51 28.45
CA ALA A 188 12.76 -9.04 29.45
C ALA A 188 12.72 -10.57 29.53
N ARG A 189 12.90 -11.27 28.40
CA ARG A 189 12.73 -12.73 28.29
C ARG A 189 14.03 -13.48 27.96
N GLY A 190 15.10 -12.76 27.67
CA GLY A 190 16.37 -13.30 27.23
C GLY A 190 16.46 -13.48 25.70
N PRO A 191 17.67 -13.53 25.14
CA PRO A 191 17.89 -13.58 23.69
C PRO A 191 17.39 -14.88 23.04
N LEU A 192 17.41 -16.01 23.77
CA LEU A 192 16.90 -17.29 23.27
C LEU A 192 15.39 -17.25 22.96
N PHE A 193 14.65 -16.36 23.62
CA PHE A 193 13.24 -16.17 23.33
C PHE A 193 13.01 -15.67 21.90
N LEU A 194 13.94 -14.87 21.36
CA LEU A 194 13.85 -14.38 19.97
C LEU A 194 14.13 -15.45 18.92
N GLN A 195 14.67 -16.61 19.31
CA GLN A 195 14.91 -17.72 18.40
C GLN A 195 13.72 -18.70 18.34
N THR A 196 12.72 -18.50 19.19
CA THR A 196 11.52 -19.33 19.22
C THR A 196 10.53 -18.83 18.17
N PRO A 197 9.94 -19.70 17.34
CA PRO A 197 8.88 -19.32 16.42
C PRO A 197 7.70 -18.69 17.16
N VAL A 198 7.13 -17.63 16.58
CA VAL A 198 6.04 -16.86 17.20
C VAL A 198 4.71 -17.59 17.07
N TRP A 199 4.38 -18.03 15.84
CA TRP A 199 3.14 -18.72 15.51
C TRP A 199 3.41 -20.06 14.82
N LEU A 200 3.98 -20.05 13.61
CA LEU A 200 4.33 -21.27 12.90
C LEU A 200 5.84 -21.40 12.82
N THR A 201 6.46 -20.74 11.85
CA THR A 201 7.87 -20.99 11.51
C THR A 201 8.75 -19.76 11.71
N TRP A 202 8.17 -18.56 11.68
CA TRP A 202 8.93 -17.32 11.78
C TRP A 202 9.21 -16.92 13.22
N THR A 203 10.47 -16.56 13.46
CA THR A 203 10.92 -15.93 14.70
C THR A 203 10.71 -14.42 14.65
N PRO A 204 10.67 -13.72 15.80
CA PRO A 204 10.63 -12.25 15.82
C PRO A 204 11.75 -11.59 15.01
N GLU A 205 12.95 -12.18 15.05
CA GLU A 205 14.11 -11.68 14.33
C GLU A 205 13.91 -11.80 12.80
N ASN A 206 13.32 -12.90 12.32
CA ASN A 206 13.00 -13.06 10.91
C ASN A 206 12.00 -12.00 10.44
N PHE A 207 10.95 -11.72 11.23
CA PHE A 207 9.99 -10.65 10.92
C PHE A 207 10.66 -9.29 10.87
N LEU A 208 11.48 -8.95 11.87
CA LEU A 208 12.19 -7.69 11.92
C LEU A 208 13.12 -7.54 10.69
N ASN A 209 13.95 -8.54 10.42
CA ASN A 209 14.89 -8.53 9.29
C ASN A 209 14.20 -8.39 7.94
N ALA A 210 13.01 -8.98 7.77
CA ALA A 210 12.24 -8.83 6.54
C ALA A 210 11.62 -7.43 6.37
N VAL A 211 11.27 -6.77 7.48
CA VAL A 211 10.62 -5.45 7.50
C VAL A 211 11.63 -4.29 7.47
N LEU A 212 12.82 -4.47 8.04
CA LEU A 212 13.87 -3.43 8.13
C LEU A 212 14.24 -2.76 6.79
N PRO A 213 14.25 -3.45 5.63
CA PRO A 213 14.52 -2.79 4.35
C PRO A 213 13.40 -1.88 3.84
N LEU A 214 12.16 -2.00 4.35
CA LEU A 214 11.00 -1.30 3.81
C LEU A 214 11.16 0.23 3.83
N PRO A 215 11.53 0.89 4.96
CA PRO A 215 11.69 2.34 4.98
C PRO A 215 12.58 2.87 3.85
N ARG A 216 13.72 2.22 3.59
CA ARG A 216 14.61 2.64 2.51
C ARG A 216 13.93 2.55 1.14
N ARG A 217 13.26 1.44 0.84
CA ARG A 217 12.57 1.23 -0.45
C ARG A 217 11.45 2.26 -0.67
N TYR A 218 10.64 2.49 0.36
CA TYR A 218 9.54 3.45 0.29
C TYR A 218 10.04 4.90 0.22
N HIS A 219 11.18 5.21 0.82
CA HIS A 219 11.82 6.50 0.64
C HIS A 219 12.27 6.73 -0.81
N GLN A 220 12.86 5.71 -1.45
CA GLN A 220 13.27 5.81 -2.85
C GLN A 220 12.05 5.94 -3.78
N SER A 221 11.00 5.14 -3.56
CA SER A 221 9.72 5.28 -4.27
C SER A 221 9.12 6.68 -4.12
N LEU A 222 9.17 7.27 -2.91
CA LEU A 222 8.73 8.65 -2.67
C LEU A 222 9.47 9.66 -3.54
N ILE A 223 10.80 9.56 -3.62
CA ILE A 223 11.64 10.44 -4.43
C ILE A 223 11.24 10.31 -5.90
N THR A 224 11.16 9.09 -6.41
CA THR A 224 10.76 8.82 -7.80
C THR A 224 9.39 9.42 -8.13
N MET A 225 8.40 9.28 -7.23
CA MET A 225 7.08 9.90 -7.42
C MET A 225 7.15 11.43 -7.41
N GLN A 226 7.93 12.03 -6.51
CA GLN A 226 8.11 13.49 -6.48
C GLN A 226 8.73 14.01 -7.77
N GLU A 227 9.76 13.34 -8.28
CA GLU A 227 10.40 13.67 -9.56
C GLU A 227 9.40 13.56 -10.72
N CYS A 228 8.59 12.50 -10.74
CA CYS A 228 7.55 12.34 -11.75
C CYS A 228 6.51 13.47 -11.69
N VAL A 229 6.06 13.86 -10.49
CA VAL A 229 5.14 15.00 -10.31
C VAL A 229 5.77 16.29 -10.83
N VAL A 230 7.05 16.54 -10.51
CA VAL A 230 7.77 17.74 -10.99
C VAL A 230 7.84 17.76 -12.52
N LYS A 231 8.18 16.64 -13.16
CA LYS A 231 8.22 16.53 -14.62
C LYS A 231 6.86 16.74 -15.27
N LEU A 232 5.81 16.12 -14.75
CA LEU A 232 4.45 16.25 -15.32
C LEU A 232 3.86 17.67 -15.18
N LYS A 233 4.41 18.50 -14.29
CA LYS A 233 4.03 19.91 -14.15
C LYS A 233 4.71 20.82 -15.16
N ASP A 234 5.76 20.36 -15.84
CA ASP A 234 6.43 21.13 -16.86
C ASP A 234 5.46 21.31 -18.04
N PRO A 235 5.02 22.54 -18.37
CA PRO A 235 4.13 22.78 -19.49
C PRO A 235 4.80 22.47 -20.84
N ASP A 236 6.13 22.42 -20.88
CA ASP A 236 6.91 22.17 -22.09
C ASP A 236 7.32 20.69 -22.23
N ILE A 237 6.80 19.78 -21.39
CA ILE A 237 7.12 18.35 -21.46
C ILE A 237 6.73 17.76 -22.82
N ALA A 238 7.68 17.09 -23.46
CA ALA A 238 7.40 16.37 -24.69
C ALA A 238 6.50 15.14 -24.41
N TRP A 239 5.59 14.83 -25.32
CA TRP A 239 4.69 13.67 -25.18
C TRP A 239 5.41 12.36 -24.83
N GLU A 240 6.50 12.07 -25.54
CA GLU A 240 7.30 10.85 -25.30
C GLU A 240 7.87 10.81 -23.88
N GLU A 241 8.36 11.95 -23.39
CA GLU A 241 8.86 12.08 -22.03
C GLU A 241 7.72 11.91 -21.02
N GLY A 242 6.54 12.47 -21.28
CA GLY A 242 5.35 12.24 -20.46
C GLY A 242 4.98 10.76 -20.35
N ARG A 243 5.03 10.01 -21.46
CA ARG A 243 4.79 8.55 -21.45
C ARG A 243 5.84 7.82 -20.62
N ASP A 244 7.10 8.19 -20.74
CA ASP A 244 8.19 7.60 -19.97
C ASP A 244 8.04 7.87 -18.47
N VAL A 245 7.60 9.07 -18.09
CA VAL A 245 7.26 9.39 -16.70
C VAL A 245 6.12 8.52 -16.18
N VAL A 246 5.06 8.32 -16.96
CA VAL A 246 3.95 7.42 -16.58
C VAL A 246 4.42 5.96 -16.45
N ARG A 247 5.30 5.49 -17.33
CA ARG A 247 5.89 4.15 -17.24
C ARG A 247 6.77 3.99 -16.01
N ALA A 248 7.61 5.00 -15.72
CA ALA A 248 8.44 5.02 -14.52
C ALA A 248 7.58 4.99 -13.25
N TRP A 249 6.50 5.79 -13.21
CA TRP A 249 5.52 5.78 -12.13
C TRP A 249 4.88 4.40 -11.95
N ALA A 250 4.42 3.78 -13.04
CA ALA A 250 3.74 2.48 -12.97
C ALA A 250 4.68 1.34 -12.53
N ALA A 251 5.97 1.44 -12.88
CA ALA A 251 6.93 0.38 -12.61
C ALA A 251 7.24 0.21 -11.12
N GLN A 252 7.24 1.31 -10.34
CA GLN A 252 7.58 1.31 -8.90
C GLN A 252 8.80 0.42 -8.61
N ARG A 253 9.88 0.61 -9.38
CA ARG A 253 11.02 -0.32 -9.46
C ARG A 253 11.66 -0.57 -8.09
N GLU A 254 11.65 0.46 -7.25
CA GLU A 254 12.20 0.48 -5.90
C GLU A 254 11.43 -0.42 -4.91
N LEU A 255 10.15 -0.70 -5.21
CA LEU A 255 9.28 -1.56 -4.40
C LEU A 255 9.29 -3.03 -4.87
N GLN A 256 9.84 -3.29 -6.06
CA GLN A 256 9.97 -4.66 -6.56
C GLN A 256 11.05 -5.42 -5.77
N ALA A 257 10.88 -6.74 -5.67
CA ALA A 257 11.87 -7.60 -5.04
C ALA A 257 13.19 -7.49 -5.81
N GLY A 258 14.26 -7.05 -5.12
CA GLY A 258 15.61 -6.96 -5.68
C GLY A 258 16.53 -7.96 -5.01
N GLY A 259 17.08 -8.89 -5.80
CA GLY A 259 18.11 -9.83 -5.33
C GLY A 259 17.62 -10.83 -4.28
N VAL A 260 18.34 -10.93 -3.16
CA VAL A 260 18.10 -11.90 -2.07
C VAL A 260 17.01 -11.42 -1.10
N GLN A 261 16.62 -10.15 -1.16
CA GLN A 261 15.66 -9.60 -0.21
C GLN A 261 14.22 -9.86 -0.65
N MET A 262 13.42 -10.41 0.27
CA MET A 262 12.00 -10.69 0.09
C MET A 262 11.23 -9.45 -0.41
N GLY A 263 10.38 -9.65 -1.41
CA GLY A 263 9.46 -8.63 -1.89
C GLY A 263 8.34 -8.36 -0.88
N TRP A 264 7.65 -7.21 -0.99
CA TRP A 264 6.49 -6.96 -0.14
C TRP A 264 5.40 -8.04 -0.33
N LYS A 265 5.17 -8.51 -1.55
CA LYS A 265 4.15 -9.54 -1.84
C LYS A 265 4.44 -10.84 -1.09
N GLU A 266 5.67 -11.33 -1.20
CA GLU A 266 6.13 -12.53 -0.49
C GLU A 266 6.06 -12.35 1.03
N LEU A 267 6.48 -11.18 1.54
CA LEU A 267 6.35 -10.87 2.96
C LEU A 267 4.89 -10.84 3.40
N ASN A 268 3.99 -10.27 2.59
CA ASN A 268 2.57 -10.21 2.88
C ASN A 268 1.92 -11.61 2.87
N GLU A 269 2.34 -12.49 1.96
CA GLU A 269 1.90 -13.89 1.95
C GLU A 269 2.36 -14.63 3.21
N VAL A 270 3.62 -14.46 3.62
CA VAL A 270 4.12 -14.99 4.89
C VAL A 270 3.34 -14.43 6.07
N LEU A 271 3.10 -13.11 6.10
CA LEU A 271 2.34 -12.46 7.16
C LEU A 271 0.92 -13.02 7.21
N GLU A 272 0.24 -13.16 6.08
CA GLU A 272 -1.12 -13.72 6.04
C GLU A 272 -1.14 -15.16 6.57
N VAL A 273 -0.20 -16.01 6.14
CA VAL A 273 -0.12 -17.41 6.61
C VAL A 273 0.19 -17.49 8.10
N GLU A 274 1.21 -16.77 8.57
CA GLU A 274 1.68 -16.82 9.96
C GLU A 274 0.72 -16.10 10.93
N VAL A 275 0.08 -15.02 10.50
CA VAL A 275 -0.76 -14.16 11.36
C VAL A 275 -2.24 -14.54 11.30
N ARG A 276 -2.80 -14.92 10.13
CA ARG A 276 -4.21 -15.34 10.05
C ARG A 276 -4.41 -16.80 10.37
N GLY A 277 -3.48 -17.67 9.97
CA GLY A 277 -3.59 -19.12 10.23
C GLY A 277 -3.75 -19.49 11.71
N TRP A 278 -3.36 -18.59 12.62
CA TRP A 278 -3.52 -18.76 14.07
C TRP A 278 -4.92 -18.39 14.62
N ASN A 279 -5.68 -17.53 13.96
CA ASN A 279 -6.98 -17.06 14.47
C ASN A 279 -8.11 -18.09 14.25
N ASP A 280 -7.90 -19.06 13.34
CA ASP A 280 -8.92 -20.03 12.91
C ASP A 280 -8.78 -21.41 13.60
N GLY A 281 -7.88 -21.54 14.59
CA GLY A 281 -7.68 -22.76 15.40
C GLY A 281 -7.92 -22.52 16.88
#